data_AF-A0A239L441-F1
#
_entry.id   AF-A0A239L441-F1
#
_cell.length_a   1.000
_cell.length_b   1.000
_cell.length_c   1.000
_cell.angle_alpha   90.00
_cell.angle_beta   90.00
_cell.angle_gamma   90.00
#
_symmetry.space_group_name_H-M   'P 1'
#
loop_
_entity.id
_entity.type
_entity.pdbx_description
1 polymer ?
#
loop_
_entity_poly.entity_id
_entity_poly.type
_entity_poly.pdbx_seq_one_letter_code
_entity_poly.pdbx_strand_id
1 'polypeptide(L)'
;MADYSRVLEAIATSKDPKKLRRFQENAREKGVPEIVEAAFRRLLEILPDEVPGSVEHDFWKTIHAFEEILREERGKTVRLSRALLRKVGNVRSSPFPGRNYPTGSVTGMPSAV
;
A
#
# COMPACT_ATOMS: atom_id res chain seq x y z
N MET A 1 -19.88 -24.26 -0.42
CA MET A 1 -18.99 -23.09 -0.55
C MET A 1 -19.00 -22.67 -2.00
N ALA A 2 -19.29 -21.40 -2.28
CA ALA A 2 -19.16 -20.90 -3.65
C ALA A 2 -17.67 -20.88 -4.03
N ASP A 3 -17.36 -21.28 -5.26
CA ASP A 3 -15.98 -21.31 -5.74
C ASP A 3 -15.55 -19.91 -6.18
N TYR A 4 -14.62 -19.32 -5.43
CA TYR A 4 -14.06 -18.00 -5.68
C TYR A 4 -12.64 -18.05 -6.27
N SER A 5 -12.18 -19.22 -6.71
CA SER A 5 -10.83 -19.44 -7.28
C SER A 5 -10.42 -18.38 -8.31
N ARG A 6 -11.27 -18.12 -9.30
CA ARG A 6 -11.02 -17.11 -10.35
C ARG A 6 -10.87 -15.69 -9.80
N VAL A 7 -11.60 -15.35 -8.74
CA VAL A 7 -11.52 -14.03 -8.11
C VAL A 7 -10.22 -13.91 -7.32
N LEU A 8 -9.81 -14.97 -6.61
CA LEU A 8 -8.55 -15.02 -5.88
C LEU A 8 -7.35 -14.92 -6.83
N GLU A 9 -7.37 -15.60 -7.97
CA GLU A 9 -6.35 -15.47 -9.02
C GLU A 9 -6.27 -14.04 -9.60
N ALA A 10 -7.43 -13.43 -9.84
CA ALA A 10 -7.51 -12.05 -10.31
C ALA A 10 -6.96 -11.05 -9.28
N ILE A 11 -7.16 -11.32 -7.99
CA ILE A 11 -6.58 -10.52 -6.90
C ILE A 11 -5.07 -10.69 -6.89
N ALA A 12 -4.56 -11.93 -6.88
CA ALA A 12 -3.12 -12.21 -6.81
C ALA A 12 -2.30 -11.53 -7.91
N THR A 13 -2.87 -11.40 -9.11
CA THR A 13 -2.20 -10.77 -10.26
C THR A 13 -2.42 -9.26 -10.35
N SER A 14 -3.40 -8.70 -9.62
CA SER A 14 -3.74 -7.29 -9.70
C SER A 14 -2.63 -6.40 -9.13
N LYS A 15 -2.32 -5.33 -9.86
CA LYS A 15 -1.42 -4.24 -9.48
C LYS A 15 -2.14 -2.89 -9.35
N ASP A 16 -3.47 -2.87 -9.54
CA ASP A 16 -4.26 -1.66 -9.42
C ASP A 16 -4.89 -1.59 -8.02
N PRO A 17 -4.49 -0.62 -7.18
CA PRO A 17 -5.02 -0.47 -5.83
C PRO A 17 -6.52 -0.11 -5.83
N LYS A 18 -7.03 0.60 -6.84
CA LYS A 18 -8.47 0.92 -6.93
C LYS A 18 -9.29 -0.34 -7.18
N LYS A 19 -8.78 -1.23 -8.03
CA LYS A 19 -9.44 -2.51 -8.34
C LYS A 19 -9.46 -3.42 -7.12
N LEU A 20 -8.38 -3.47 -6.36
CA LEU A 20 -8.31 -4.23 -5.09
C LEU A 20 -9.31 -3.71 -4.06
N ARG A 21 -9.45 -2.39 -3.91
CA ARG A 21 -10.46 -1.78 -3.04
C ARG A 21 -11.89 -2.15 -3.45
N ARG A 22 -12.18 -2.16 -4.75
CA ARG A 22 -13.49 -2.63 -5.25
C ARG A 22 -13.75 -4.10 -4.93
N PHE A 23 -12.73 -4.97 -5.00
CA PHE A 23 -12.89 -6.36 -4.58
C PHE A 23 -13.24 -6.48 -3.10
N GLN A 24 -12.64 -5.66 -2.23
CA GLN A 24 -12.98 -5.61 -0.81
C GLN A 24 -14.42 -5.15 -0.58
N GLU A 25 -14.84 -4.04 -1.20
CA GLU A 25 -16.20 -3.50 -1.07
C GLU A 25 -17.26 -4.52 -1.50
N ASN A 26 -17.11 -5.09 -2.71
CA ASN A 26 -18.03 -6.10 -3.24
C ASN A 26 -18.08 -7.38 -2.39
N ALA A 27 -16.95 -7.80 -1.83
CA ALA A 27 -16.88 -8.99 -1.00
C ALA A 27 -17.53 -8.78 0.38
N ARG A 28 -17.44 -7.57 0.93
CA ARG A 28 -18.15 -7.20 2.17
C ARG A 28 -19.66 -7.23 1.99
N GLU A 29 -20.16 -6.63 0.91
CA GLU A 29 -21.60 -6.66 0.59
C GLU A 29 -22.14 -8.08 0.47
N LYS A 30 -21.31 -9.01 -0.01
CA LYS A 30 -21.65 -10.43 -0.19
C LYS A 30 -21.33 -11.30 1.02
N GLY A 31 -20.73 -10.76 2.08
CA GLY A 31 -20.36 -11.51 3.29
C GLY A 31 -19.26 -12.55 3.05
N VAL A 32 -18.30 -12.29 2.15
CA VAL A 32 -17.23 -13.23 1.78
C VAL A 32 -15.87 -12.74 2.34
N PRO A 33 -15.51 -13.09 3.59
CA PRO A 33 -14.32 -12.55 4.25
C PRO A 33 -13.01 -12.97 3.58
N GLU A 34 -12.95 -14.15 2.96
CA GLU A 34 -11.74 -14.67 2.29
C GLU A 34 -11.26 -13.74 1.16
N ILE A 35 -12.19 -13.21 0.36
CA ILE A 35 -11.87 -12.28 -0.72
C ILE A 35 -11.44 -10.93 -0.17
N VAL A 36 -12.07 -10.47 0.92
CA VAL A 36 -11.69 -9.22 1.60
C VAL A 36 -10.25 -9.30 2.09
N GLU A 37 -9.89 -10.41 2.74
CA GLU A 37 -8.56 -10.63 3.28
C GLU A 37 -7.50 -10.76 2.17
N ALA A 38 -7.79 -11.53 1.11
CA ALA A 38 -6.89 -11.68 -0.03
C ALA A 38 -6.63 -10.33 -0.72
N ALA A 39 -7.69 -9.56 -0.98
CA ALA A 39 -7.57 -8.25 -1.60
C ALA A 39 -6.83 -7.24 -0.71
N PHE A 40 -7.06 -7.28 0.60
CA PHE A 40 -6.35 -6.45 1.57
C PHE A 40 -4.85 -6.75 1.60
N ARG A 41 -4.48 -8.04 1.74
CA ARG A 41 -3.08 -8.46 1.76
C ARG A 41 -2.36 -8.03 0.49
N ARG A 42 -2.99 -8.26 -0.66
CA ARG A 42 -2.42 -7.83 -1.95
C ARG A 42 -2.26 -6.33 -2.04
N LEU A 43 -3.24 -5.56 -1.56
CA LEU A 43 -3.18 -4.10 -1.55
C LEU A 43 -1.96 -3.62 -0.76
N LEU A 44 -1.70 -4.21 0.41
CA LEU A 44 -0.55 -3.86 1.24
C LEU A 44 0.81 -4.24 0.63
N GLU A 45 0.86 -5.24 -0.25
CA GLU A 45 2.08 -5.61 -0.96
C GLU A 45 2.43 -4.65 -2.10
N ILE A 46 1.42 -4.05 -2.74
CA ILE A 46 1.64 -3.20 -3.92
C ILE A 46 1.70 -1.70 -3.61
N LEU A 47 1.35 -1.30 -2.37
CA LEU A 47 1.33 0.09 -1.96
C LEU A 47 2.72 0.67 -1.65
N PRO A 48 3.65 -0.06 -1.00
CA PRO A 48 5.02 0.42 -0.82
C PRO A 48 5.75 0.51 -2.17
N ASP A 49 6.37 1.65 -2.44
CA ASP A 49 7.24 1.83 -3.62
C ASP A 49 8.66 1.29 -3.36
N GLU A 50 8.97 0.97 -2.10
CA GLU A 50 10.28 0.50 -1.64
C GLU A 50 10.54 -0.98 -1.94
N VAL A 51 11.83 -1.36 -1.92
CA VAL A 51 12.27 -2.73 -2.21
C VAL A 51 11.70 -3.71 -1.16
N PRO A 52 10.98 -4.76 -1.56
CA PRO A 52 10.51 -5.79 -0.65
C PRO A 52 11.65 -6.42 0.17
N GLY A 53 11.44 -6.60 1.47
CA GLY A 53 12.46 -7.10 2.41
C GLY A 53 13.37 -6.02 3.02
N SER A 54 13.18 -4.75 2.64
CA SER A 54 13.77 -3.61 3.35
C SER A 54 12.93 -3.21 4.57
N VAL A 55 13.56 -2.59 5.57
CA VAL A 55 12.86 -2.09 6.75
C VAL A 55 11.88 -0.98 6.36
N GLU A 56 12.23 -0.20 5.35
CA GLU A 56 11.40 0.85 4.78
C GLU A 56 10.12 0.30 4.17
N HIS A 57 10.21 -0.79 3.40
CA HIS A 57 9.05 -1.48 2.84
C HIS A 57 8.10 -1.96 3.95
N ASP A 58 8.62 -2.58 4.99
CA ASP A 58 7.80 -3.10 6.10
C ASP A 58 7.17 -1.97 6.94
N PHE A 59 7.90 -0.86 7.10
CA PHE A 59 7.38 0.35 7.71
C PHE A 59 6.21 0.93 6.92
N TRP A 60 6.37 1.15 5.62
CA TRP A 60 5.30 1.70 4.78
C TRP A 60 4.11 0.75 4.64
N LYS A 61 4.36 -0.56 4.56
CA LYS A 61 3.30 -1.58 4.61
C LYS A 61 2.44 -1.44 5.86
N THR A 62 3.07 -1.18 7.01
CA THR A 62 2.37 -0.95 8.28
C THR A 62 1.56 0.34 8.25
N ILE A 63 2.13 1.46 7.77
CA ILE A 63 1.41 2.73 7.64
C ILE A 63 0.20 2.60 6.73
N HIS A 64 0.35 1.95 5.58
CA HIS A 64 -0.74 1.73 4.63
C HIS A 64 -1.85 0.84 5.21
N ALA A 65 -1.50 -0.16 6.02
CA ALA A 65 -2.49 -0.96 6.74
C ALA A 65 -3.33 -0.10 7.69
N PHE A 66 -2.69 0.76 8.49
CA PHE A 66 -3.40 1.68 9.37
C PHE A 66 -4.28 2.69 8.60
N GLU A 67 -3.78 3.24 7.49
CA GLU A 67 -4.58 4.17 6.67
C GLU A 67 -5.82 3.51 6.07
N GLU A 68 -5.71 2.25 5.63
CA GLU A 68 -6.84 1.51 5.08
C GLU A 68 -7.86 1.17 6.17
N ILE A 69 -7.43 0.70 7.34
CA ILE A 69 -8.32 0.44 8.49
C ILE A 69 -9.06 1.72 8.91
N LEU A 70 -8.35 2.83 9.05
CA LEU A 70 -8.97 4.11 9.41
C LEU A 70 -9.90 4.64 8.31
N ARG A 71 -9.58 4.37 7.04
CA ARG A 71 -10.46 4.70 5.91
C ARG A 71 -11.76 3.92 6.00
N GLU A 72 -11.71 2.66 6.38
CA GLU A 72 -12.89 1.84 6.59
C GLU A 72 -13.75 2.33 7.76
N GLU A 73 -13.14 2.60 8.92
CA GLU A 73 -13.86 3.06 10.11
C GLU A 73 -14.53 4.43 9.92
N ARG A 74 -13.86 5.36 9.22
CA ARG A 74 -14.31 6.76 9.09
C ARG A 74 -14.96 7.09 7.75
N GLY A 75 -14.95 6.15 6.80
CA GLY A 75 -15.40 6.37 5.41
C GLY A 75 -14.60 7.42 4.64
N LYS A 76 -13.49 7.93 5.20
CA LYS A 76 -12.67 9.01 4.61
C LYS A 76 -11.21 8.60 4.60
N THR A 77 -10.50 8.94 3.52
CA THR A 77 -9.06 8.67 3.41
C THR A 77 -8.30 9.42 4.51
N VAL A 78 -7.79 8.71 5.50
CA VAL A 78 -6.91 9.28 6.52
C VAL A 78 -5.48 9.14 6.03
N ARG A 79 -4.78 10.26 5.81
CA ARG A 79 -3.37 10.27 5.40
C ARG A 79 -2.45 10.35 6.62
N LEU A 80 -2.30 9.24 7.34
CA LEU A 80 -1.35 9.10 8.45
C LEU A 80 0.09 9.37 8.01
N SER A 81 0.45 8.90 6.81
CA SER A 81 1.71 9.21 6.13
C SER A 81 2.04 10.70 6.18
N ARG A 82 1.06 11.57 5.91
CA ARG A 82 1.23 13.03 5.96
C ARG A 82 1.39 13.57 7.38
N ALA A 83 0.72 12.99 8.37
CA ALA A 83 0.84 13.39 9.77
C ALA A 83 2.20 12.98 10.38
N LEU A 84 2.66 11.77 10.06
CA LEU A 84 3.94 11.23 10.50
C LEU A 84 5.13 11.95 9.83
N LEU A 85 5.07 12.17 8.51
CA LEU A 85 6.10 12.93 7.78
C LEU A 85 6.16 14.40 8.21
N ARG A 86 5.02 15.04 8.51
CA ARG A 86 4.98 16.44 8.95
C ARG A 86 5.62 16.66 10.33
N LYS A 87 5.78 15.61 11.13
CA LYS A 87 6.53 15.69 12.41
C LYS A 87 8.05 15.71 12.19
N VAL A 88 8.53 15.39 10.99
CA VAL A 88 9.94 15.50 10.58
C VAL A 88 10.05 16.72 9.66
N GLY A 89 10.53 17.84 10.20
CA GLY A 89 10.44 19.20 9.63
C GLY A 89 10.57 19.32 8.10
N ASN A 90 9.51 19.87 7.49
CA ASN A 90 9.42 20.58 6.19
C ASN A 90 10.15 20.05 4.93
N VAL A 91 10.61 18.81 4.94
CA VAL A 91 11.07 18.06 3.77
C VAL A 91 10.29 16.75 3.80
N ARG A 92 9.91 16.17 2.65
CA ARG A 92 9.53 14.75 2.59
C ARG A 92 10.78 13.91 2.91
N SER A 93 11.23 13.97 4.14
CA SER A 93 12.39 13.27 4.66
C SER A 93 11.93 11.91 5.17
N SER A 94 12.68 10.89 4.82
CA SER A 94 12.47 9.53 5.32
C SER A 94 12.44 9.56 6.86
N PRO A 95 11.54 8.80 7.52
CA PRO A 95 11.63 8.59 8.96
C PRO A 95 12.92 7.84 9.36
N PHE A 96 13.65 7.30 8.37
CA PHE A 96 14.96 6.69 8.54
C PHE A 96 16.08 7.72 8.31
N PRO A 97 16.96 7.96 9.30
CA PRO A 97 18.04 8.93 9.17
C PRO A 97 19.05 8.50 8.09
N GLY A 98 19.44 9.44 7.22
CA GLY A 98 20.52 9.24 6.23
C GLY A 98 20.12 9.02 4.77
N ARG A 99 18.82 9.03 4.42
CA ARG A 99 18.36 9.02 3.02
C ARG A 99 17.42 10.18 2.71
N ASN A 100 17.86 11.12 1.87
CA ASN A 100 16.99 12.09 1.21
C ASN A 100 16.44 11.45 -0.07
N TYR A 101 15.12 11.40 -0.24
CA TYR A 101 14.50 10.97 -1.51
C TYR A 101 14.71 12.07 -2.57
N PRO A 102 15.31 11.78 -3.74
CA PRO A 102 15.25 12.71 -4.84
C PRO A 102 13.82 12.74 -5.38
N THR A 103 13.08 13.81 -5.07
CA THR A 103 11.86 14.15 -5.81
C THR A 103 12.25 14.72 -7.17
N GLY A 104 12.53 13.86 -8.13
CA GLY A 104 12.85 14.24 -9.50
C GLY A 104 13.41 13.06 -10.28
N SER A 105 12.78 12.77 -11.42
CA SER A 105 13.16 11.78 -12.44
C SER A 105 14.66 11.44 -12.49
N VAL A 106 14.99 10.15 -12.36
CA VAL A 106 16.32 9.60 -12.68
C VAL A 106 16.51 9.63 -14.19
N THR A 107 16.85 10.79 -14.74
CA THR A 107 17.57 10.90 -16.00
C THR A 107 19.04 11.09 -15.66
N GLY A 108 19.81 10.01 -15.75
CA GLY A 108 21.27 10.03 -15.66
C GLY A 108 21.83 9.37 -14.41
N MET A 109 21.98 8.04 -14.44
CA MET A 109 23.13 7.40 -13.78
C MET A 109 24.02 6.85 -14.90
N PRO A 110 25.30 7.28 -15.00
CA PRO A 110 26.25 6.64 -15.89
C PRO A 110 26.60 5.25 -15.36
N SER A 111 26.52 4.26 -16.25
CA SER A 111 26.95 2.89 -16.03
C SER A 111 28.43 2.85 -15.69
N ALA A 112 28.79 2.40 -14.48
CA ALA A 112 30.17 2.12 -14.13
C ALA A 112 30.57 0.74 -14.69
N VAL A 113 31.58 0.76 -15.57
CA VAL A 113 32.44 -0.37 -15.95
C VAL A 113 33.47 -0.60 -14.86
#